data_AF-A0A2S8ZKQ4-F1
#
_entry.id   AF-A0A2S8ZKQ4-F1
#
_cell.length_a   1.000
_cell.length_b   1.000
_cell.length_c   1.000
_cell.angle_alpha   90.00
_cell.angle_beta   90.00
_cell.angle_gamma   90.00
#
_symmetry.space_group_name_H-M   'P 1'
#
loop_
_entity.id
_entity.type
_entity.pdbx_description
1 polymer ?
#
loop_
_entity_poly.entity_id
_entity_poly.type
_entity_poly.pdbx_seq_one_letter_code
_entity_poly.pdbx_strand_id
1 'polypeptide(L)'
;MANTGDPFNAAVAAELRAQRGRIKKTVDALVRETGLSKSAVLNYLNDKRDIPMPALFALCRALGIPAVDVIDVAERAASAADVTGQRQDYDLVANDSINEFPEGNDADYDHA
;
A
#
# COMPACT_ATOMS: atom_id res chain seq x y z
N MET A 1 -16.96 -12.03 -8.54
CA MET A 1 -15.92 -11.01 -8.77
C MET A 1 -15.34 -10.66 -7.43
N ALA A 2 -14.08 -11.05 -7.17
CA ALA A 2 -13.38 -10.63 -5.98
C ALA A 2 -13.19 -9.13 -6.09
N ASN A 3 -13.77 -8.36 -5.16
CA ASN A 3 -13.37 -6.97 -5.00
C ASN A 3 -11.94 -7.07 -4.50
N THR A 4 -10.95 -6.97 -5.39
CA THR A 4 -9.59 -6.64 -5.00
C THR A 4 -9.75 -5.31 -4.29
N GLY A 5 -9.88 -5.36 -2.97
CA GLY A 5 -10.08 -4.19 -2.14
C GLY A 5 -8.99 -3.20 -2.51
N ASP A 6 -9.39 -1.95 -2.65
CA ASP A 6 -8.49 -0.81 -2.77
C ASP A 6 -7.18 -1.10 -2.00
N PRO A 7 -5.99 -1.00 -2.62
CA PRO A 7 -4.71 -1.27 -1.93
C PRO A 7 -4.62 -0.52 -0.59
N PHE A 8 -5.29 0.61 -0.48
CA PHE A 8 -5.50 1.32 0.77
C PHE A 8 -6.29 0.51 1.81
N ASN A 9 -7.47 -0.03 1.49
CA ASN A 9 -8.29 -0.82 2.42
C ASN A 9 -7.55 -2.08 2.91
N ALA A 10 -6.84 -2.75 2.00
CA ALA A 10 -6.01 -3.90 2.34
C ALA A 10 -4.90 -3.50 3.33
N ALA A 11 -4.26 -2.35 3.10
CA ALA A 11 -3.23 -1.81 3.97
C ALA A 11 -3.77 -1.36 5.34
N VAL A 12 -4.95 -0.73 5.39
CA VAL A 12 -5.64 -0.40 6.65
C VAL A 12 -5.92 -1.67 7.45
N ALA A 13 -6.49 -2.70 6.82
CA ALA A 13 -6.75 -3.98 7.48
C ALA A 13 -5.44 -4.62 7.97
N ALA A 14 -4.36 -4.55 7.19
CA ALA A 14 -3.05 -5.09 7.56
C ALA A 14 -2.47 -4.36 8.79
N GLU A 15 -2.52 -3.03 8.82
CA GLU A 15 -2.03 -2.24 9.94
C GLU A 15 -2.86 -2.50 11.21
N LEU A 16 -4.19 -2.58 11.11
CA LEU A 16 -5.05 -2.94 12.25
C LEU A 16 -4.71 -4.33 12.82
N ARG A 17 -4.42 -5.33 11.96
CA ARG A 17 -3.95 -6.65 12.41
C ARG A 17 -2.59 -6.54 13.09
N ALA A 18 -1.65 -5.77 12.54
CA ALA A 18 -0.32 -5.58 13.09
C ALA A 18 -0.38 -4.93 14.48
N GLN A 19 -1.16 -3.86 14.62
CA GLN A 19 -1.38 -3.16 15.89
C GLN A 19 -2.00 -4.09 16.94
N ARG A 20 -3.03 -4.86 16.55
CA ARG A 20 -3.61 -5.89 17.42
C ARG A 20 -2.57 -6.89 17.90
N GLY A 21 -1.69 -7.34 17.01
CA GLY A 21 -0.59 -8.26 17.32
C GLY A 21 0.42 -7.67 18.31
N ARG A 22 0.80 -6.39 18.13
CA ARG A 22 1.75 -5.68 19.02
C ARG A 22 1.26 -5.63 20.46
N ILE A 23 -0.02 -5.34 20.67
CA ILE A 23 -0.63 -5.27 22.01
C ILE A 23 -1.26 -6.58 22.49
N LYS A 24 -1.18 -7.65 21.68
CA LYS A 24 -1.77 -8.98 21.93
C LYS A 24 -3.26 -8.95 22.30
N LYS A 25 -4.03 -8.00 21.75
CA LYS A 25 -5.47 -7.86 22.03
C LYS A 25 -6.26 -8.93 21.25
N THR A 26 -7.18 -9.62 21.92
CA THR A 26 -7.99 -10.67 21.29
C THR A 26 -9.12 -10.07 20.46
N VAL A 27 -9.63 -10.83 19.49
CA VAL A 27 -10.81 -10.42 18.71
C VAL A 27 -12.04 -10.26 19.61
N ASP A 28 -12.20 -11.12 20.61
CA ASP A 28 -13.34 -11.03 21.53
C ASP A 28 -13.27 -9.78 22.43
N ALA A 29 -12.06 -9.31 22.77
CA ALA A 29 -11.88 -8.02 23.45
C ALA A 29 -12.29 -6.85 22.55
N LEU A 30 -11.89 -6.87 21.27
CA LEU A 30 -12.31 -5.86 20.29
C LEU A 30 -13.83 -5.84 20.13
N VAL A 31 -14.48 -7.01 20.07
CA VAL A 31 -15.94 -7.12 20.00
C VAL A 31 -16.60 -6.46 21.22
N ARG A 32 -16.12 -6.75 22.45
CA ARG A 32 -16.67 -6.13 23.67
C ARG A 32 -16.45 -4.61 23.72
N GLU A 33 -15.28 -4.13 23.31
CA GLU A 33 -14.93 -2.71 23.39
C GLU A 33 -15.60 -1.86 22.30
N THR A 34 -15.77 -2.41 21.10
CA THR A 34 -16.34 -1.69 19.95
C THR A 34 -17.85 -1.85 19.83
N GLY A 35 -18.43 -2.91 20.41
CA GLY A 35 -19.84 -3.27 20.21
C GLY A 35 -20.15 -3.85 18.82
N LEU A 36 -19.13 -4.04 17.96
CA LEU A 36 -19.29 -4.64 16.64
C LEU A 36 -19.48 -6.17 16.76
N SER A 37 -20.19 -6.76 15.81
CA SER A 37 -20.32 -8.22 15.76
C SER A 37 -18.96 -8.88 15.46
N LYS A 38 -18.74 -10.09 16.00
CA LYS A 38 -17.51 -10.86 15.75
C LYS A 38 -17.25 -11.07 14.26
N SER A 39 -18.30 -11.35 13.49
CA SER A 39 -18.21 -11.49 12.03
C SER A 39 -17.79 -10.19 11.36
N ALA A 40 -18.32 -9.03 11.78
CA ALA A 40 -17.91 -7.74 11.24
C ALA A 40 -16.43 -7.47 11.51
N VAL A 41 -15.99 -7.62 12.77
CA VAL A 41 -14.58 -7.45 13.15
C VAL A 41 -13.66 -8.37 12.34
N LEU A 42 -14.02 -9.65 12.19
CA LEU A 42 -13.23 -10.58 11.40
C LEU A 42 -13.24 -10.27 9.91
N ASN A 43 -14.34 -9.77 9.36
CA ASN A 43 -14.41 -9.40 7.94
C ASN A 43 -13.55 -8.17 7.65
N TYR A 44 -13.60 -7.15 8.51
CA TYR A 44 -12.76 -5.96 8.40
C TYR A 44 -11.29 -6.29 8.58
N LEU A 45 -10.97 -7.00 9.67
CA LEU A 45 -9.61 -7.39 9.94
C LEU A 45 -9.09 -8.41 8.95
N ASN A 46 -9.90 -9.09 8.14
CA ASN A 46 -9.39 -10.02 7.12
C ASN A 46 -9.49 -9.47 5.69
N ASP A 47 -9.78 -8.18 5.53
CA ASP A 47 -9.96 -7.55 4.21
C ASP A 47 -11.02 -8.26 3.34
N LYS A 48 -12.06 -8.82 3.98
CA LYS A 48 -13.19 -9.46 3.29
C LYS A 48 -14.32 -8.46 3.00
N ARG A 49 -14.25 -7.26 3.57
CA ARG A 49 -15.23 -6.20 3.43
C ARG A 49 -14.58 -4.87 3.76
N ASP A 50 -14.93 -3.83 3.00
CA ASP A 50 -14.53 -2.46 3.28
C ASP A 50 -14.93 -2.05 4.70
N ILE A 51 -14.05 -1.29 5.35
CA ILE A 51 -14.21 -0.84 6.72
C ILE A 51 -14.90 0.52 6.71
N PRO A 52 -16.17 0.64 7.17
CA PRO A 52 -16.82 1.93 7.27
C PRO A 52 -16.07 2.84 8.26
N MET A 53 -15.98 4.14 7.99
CA MET A 53 -15.26 5.09 8.87
C MET A 53 -15.65 4.99 10.35
N PRO A 54 -16.94 4.86 10.75
CA PRO A 54 -17.29 4.69 12.16
C PRO A 54 -16.70 3.41 12.78
N ALA A 55 -16.62 2.32 12.01
CA ALA A 55 -16.03 1.07 12.48
C ALA A 55 -14.50 1.19 12.59
N LEU A 56 -13.85 1.90 11.66
CA LEU A 56 -12.42 2.21 11.74
C LEU A 56 -12.10 2.98 13.02
N PHE A 57 -12.81 4.07 13.30
CA PHE A 57 -12.60 4.86 14.53
C PHE A 57 -12.83 4.03 15.80
N ALA A 58 -13.87 3.18 15.81
CA ALA A 58 -14.13 2.30 16.95
C ALA A 58 -12.98 1.31 17.16
N LEU A 59 -12.48 0.69 16.10
CA LEU A 59 -11.35 -0.24 16.14
C LEU A 59 -10.05 0.46 16.58
N CYS A 60 -9.74 1.65 16.05
CA CYS A 60 -8.57 2.43 16.45
C CYS A 60 -8.65 2.86 17.92
N ARG A 61 -9.82 3.29 18.39
CA ARG A 61 -10.05 3.62 19.81
C ARG A 61 -9.86 2.40 20.71
N ALA A 62 -10.39 1.24 20.34
CA ALA A 62 -10.12 -0.01 21.05
C ALA A 62 -8.64 -0.41 20.95
N LEU A 63 -7.99 -0.05 19.84
CA LEU A 63 -6.56 -0.05 19.55
C LEU A 63 -5.71 0.70 20.60
N GLY A 64 -6.24 1.81 21.10
CA GLY A 64 -5.44 2.84 21.76
C GLY A 64 -4.53 3.59 20.78
N ILE A 65 -4.86 3.58 19.48
CA ILE A 65 -4.08 4.24 18.42
C ILE A 65 -4.94 5.32 17.75
N PRO A 66 -4.36 6.45 17.36
CA PRO A 66 -5.09 7.45 16.61
C PRO A 66 -5.32 6.95 15.17
N ALA A 67 -6.50 7.24 14.61
CA ALA A 67 -6.87 6.74 13.29
C ALA A 67 -5.99 7.31 12.16
N VAL A 68 -5.46 8.52 12.34
CA VAL A 68 -4.54 9.15 11.40
C VAL A 68 -3.28 8.31 11.18
N ASP A 69 -2.70 7.73 12.24
CA ASP A 69 -1.49 6.89 12.10
C ASP A 69 -1.76 5.66 11.23
N VAL A 70 -2.95 5.06 11.35
CA VAL A 70 -3.35 3.90 10.54
C VAL A 70 -3.53 4.29 9.07
N ILE A 71 -4.15 5.44 8.83
CA ILE A 71 -4.38 5.98 7.49
C ILE A 71 -3.04 6.35 6.83
N ASP A 72 -2.13 7.03 7.53
CA ASP A 72 -0.82 7.42 7.01
C ASP A 72 0.03 6.20 6.64
N VAL A 73 -0.01 5.13 7.45
CA VAL A 73 0.66 3.87 7.12
C VAL A 73 0.03 3.22 5.90
N ALA A 74 -1.31 3.21 5.82
CA ALA A 74 -2.02 2.63 4.70
C ALA A 74 -1.78 3.37 3.39
N GLU A 75 -1.76 4.71 3.42
CA GLU A 75 -1.47 5.56 2.26
C GLU A 75 -0.04 5.30 1.75
N ARG A 76 0.97 5.29 2.64
CA ARG A 76 2.35 4.95 2.26
C ARG A 76 2.47 3.55 1.64
N ALA A 77 1.75 2.57 2.19
CA ALA A 77 1.77 1.21 1.68
C ALA A 77 1.07 1.09 0.31
N ALA A 78 -0.05 1.80 0.12
CA ALA A 78 -0.76 1.83 -1.15
C ALA A 78 0.06 2.54 -2.24
N SER A 79 0.66 3.70 -1.95
CA SER A 79 1.53 4.40 -2.90
C SER A 79 2.76 3.58 -3.28
N ALA A 80 3.33 2.80 -2.34
CA ALA A 80 4.43 1.88 -2.66
C ALA A 80 3.98 0.75 -3.60
N ALA A 81 2.77 0.24 -3.42
CA ALA A 81 2.18 -0.77 -4.31
C ALA A 81 1.94 -0.21 -5.73
N ASP A 82 1.46 1.03 -5.84
CA ASP A 82 1.29 1.72 -7.13
C ASP A 82 2.63 1.89 -7.87
N VAL A 83 3.70 2.29 -7.17
CA VAL A 83 5.04 2.43 -7.76
C VAL A 83 5.57 1.08 -8.25
N THR A 84 5.32 -0.03 -7.53
CA THR A 84 5.70 -1.37 -8.02
C THR A 84 4.87 -1.85 -9.21
N GLY A 85 3.62 -1.38 -9.36
CA GLY A 85 2.81 -1.61 -10.55
C GLY A 85 3.37 -0.85 -11.77
N GLN A 86 3.69 0.44 -11.63
CA GLN A 86 4.28 1.23 -12.71
C GLN A 86 5.66 0.72 -13.15
N ARG A 87 6.45 0.16 -12.24
CA ARG A 87 7.80 -0.34 -12.57
C ARG A 87 7.79 -1.53 -13.54
N GLN A 88 6.68 -2.25 -13.66
CA GLN A 88 6.51 -3.31 -14.66
C GLN A 88 6.20 -2.75 -16.07
N ASP A 89 5.57 -1.57 -16.15
CA ASP A 89 5.30 -0.90 -17.43
C ASP A 89 6.53 -0.16 -17.98
N TYR A 90 7.48 0.20 -17.09
CA TYR A 90 8.79 0.75 -17.45
C TYR A 90 9.90 -0.31 -17.45
N ASP A 91 9.58 -1.57 -17.81
CA ASP A 91 10.62 -2.54 -18.17
C ASP A 91 11.25 -2.13 -19.51
N LEU A 92 12.15 -1.14 -19.37
CA LEU A 92 13.38 -0.93 -20.11
C LEU A 92 13.33 -1.46 -21.55
N VAL A 93 13.02 -0.55 -22.48
CA VAL A 93 13.66 -0.57 -23.79
C VAL A 93 15.17 -0.63 -23.51
N ALA A 94 15.74 -1.83 -23.59
CA ALA A 94 17.18 -2.03 -23.56
C ALA A 94 17.73 -1.26 -24.75
N ASN A 95 18.17 -0.03 -24.51
CA ASN A 95 18.79 0.80 -25.52
C ASN A 95 20.25 0.35 -25.64
N ASP A 96 20.46 -0.84 -26.21
CA ASP A 96 21.77 -1.40 -26.55
C ASP A 96 22.46 -0.65 -27.71
N SER A 97 21.96 0.53 -28.09
CA SER A 97 22.44 1.32 -29.23
C SER A 97 22.90 2.75 -28.86
N ILE A 98 23.08 3.09 -27.58
CA ILE A 98 23.57 4.44 -27.20
C ILE A 98 25.09 4.62 -27.42
N ASN A 99 25.86 3.53 -27.61
CA ASN A 99 27.31 3.62 -27.85
C ASN A 99 27.67 3.33 -29.31
N GLU A 100 27.24 4.20 -30.22
CA GLU A 100 27.96 4.37 -31.47
C GLU A 100 28.19 5.87 -31.65
N PHE A 101 29.26 6.36 -31.01
CA PHE A 101 29.88 7.60 -31.46
C PHE A 101 30.26 7.36 -32.92
N PRO A 102 29.76 8.15 -33.89
CA PRO A 102 30.23 8.01 -35.26
C PRO A 102 31.76 8.16 -35.23
N GLU A 103 32.45 7.17 -35.79
CA GLU A 103 33.89 7.24 -36.03
C GLU A 103 34.18 8.60 -36.67
N GLY A 104 35.22 9.26 -36.16
CA GLY A 104 35.58 10.61 -36.53
C GLY A 104 35.47 10.85 -38.02
N ASN A 105 34.56 11.76 -38.40
CA ASN A 105 34.69 12.46 -39.66
C ASN A 105 35.84 13.44 -39.47
N ASP A 106 37.05 12.92 -39.61
CA ASP A 106 38.29 13.67 -39.65
C ASP A 106 38.10 14.81 -40.64
N ALA A 107 38.01 16.00 -40.07
CA ALA A 107 37.98 17.26 -40.76
C ALA A 107 39.08 17.32 -41.84
N ASP A 108 38.70 17.12 -43.09
CA ASP A 108 39.32 17.75 -44.25
C ASP A 108 38.85 19.20 -44.37
N TYR A 109 39.03 19.95 -43.27
CA TYR A 109 38.97 21.41 -43.30
C TYR A 109 40.10 21.88 -44.22
N ASP A 110 39.70 22.17 -45.45
CA ASP A 110 40.45 22.85 -46.49
C ASP A 110 41.07 24.13 -45.91
N HIS A 111 42.38 24.09 -45.67
CA HIS A 111 43.15 25.27 -45.30
C HIS A 111 43.65 25.93 -46.59
N ALA A 112 42.97 27.02 -46.94
CA ALA A 112 43.39 28.03 -47.91
C ALA A 112 44.75 28.66 -47.58
#